data_AF-A0A356VX98-F1
#
_entry.id   AF-A0A356VX98-F1
#
_cell.length_a   1.000
_cell.length_b   1.000
_cell.length_c   1.000
_cell.angle_alpha   90.00
_cell.angle_beta   90.00
_cell.angle_gamma   90.00
#
_symmetry.space_group_name_H-M   'P 1'
#
loop_
_entity.id
_entity.type
_entity.pdbx_description
1 polymer ?
#
loop_
_entity_poly.entity_id
_entity_poly.type
_entity_poly.pdbx_seq_one_letter_code
_entity_poly.pdbx_strand_id
1 'polypeptide(L)' 'MTGIEQRSVCDGVNFRSVRDSRFKTVRMSIHFLLPLEKQSAPSNAILPFLLTRASRKYPDLTQLNRHLAGLYGAQLDA' A
#
# COMPACT_ATOMS: atom_id res chain seq x y z
N MET A 1 2.89 20.80 14.48
CA MET A 1 1.71 20.18 15.13
C MET A 1 1.33 18.95 14.32
N THR A 2 1.21 17.78 14.97
CA THR A 2 0.78 16.56 14.28
C THR A 2 -0.74 16.63 14.11
N GLY A 3 -1.20 16.82 12.88
CA GLY A 3 -2.63 16.77 12.56
C GLY A 3 -3.01 15.34 12.21
N ILE A 4 -3.91 14.73 12.98
CA ILE A 4 -4.50 13.42 12.65
C ILE A 4 -5.91 13.68 12.10
N GLU A 5 -6.15 13.20 10.88
CA GLU A 5 -7.46 13.24 10.23
C GLU A 5 -7.92 11.81 9.95
N GLN A 6 -9.20 11.53 10.19
CA GLN A 6 -9.81 10.25 9.85
C GLN A 6 -11.15 10.50 9.17
N ARG A 7 -11.42 9.77 8.08
CA ARG A 7 -12.71 9.80 7.39
C ARG A 7 -13.03 8.43 6.76
N SER A 8 -14.31 8.10 6.69
CA SER A 8 -14.76 6.97 5.87
C SER A 8 -14.70 7.34 4.39
N VAL A 9 -14.25 6.42 3.55
CA VAL A 9 -14.26 6.56 2.09
C VAL A 9 -15.51 5.90 1.51
N CYS A 10 -15.78 4.68 1.98
CA CYS A 10 -16.98 3.90 1.69
C CYS A 10 -17.12 2.80 2.76
N ASP A 11 -18.18 2.00 2.69
CA ASP A 11 -18.42 0.92 3.63
C ASP A 11 -17.22 -0.04 3.72
N GLY A 12 -16.68 -0.20 4.93
CA GLY A 12 -15.52 -1.04 5.20
C GLY A 12 -14.15 -0.40 4.90
N VAL A 13 -14.09 0.82 4.36
CA VAL A 13 -12.82 1.48 4.00
C VAL A 13 -12.65 2.81 4.75
N ASN A 14 -11.65 2.85 5.62
CA ASN A 14 -11.30 4.05 6.39
C ASN A 14 -9.99 4.66 5.93
N PHE A 15 -9.98 5.97 5.73
CA PHE A 15 -8.78 6.76 5.46
C PHE A 15 -8.28 7.43 6.73
N ARG A 16 -6.98 7.34 6.98
CA ARG A 16 -6.30 8.03 8.07
C ARG A 16 -5.09 8.80 7.53
N SER A 17 -5.04 10.10 7.78
CA SER A 17 -3.90 10.96 7.47
C SER A 17 -3.20 11.39 8.75
N VAL A 18 -1.88 11.37 8.72
CA VAL A 18 -1.04 11.94 9.77
C VAL A 18 -0.11 12.95 9.10
N ARG A 19 -0.38 14.23 9.34
CA ARG A 19 0.43 15.32 8.79
C ARG A 19 1.52 15.70 9.78
N ASP A 20 2.77 15.61 9.32
CA ASP A 20 3.94 15.93 10.11
C ASP A 20 5.00 16.62 9.22
N SER A 21 5.30 17.88 9.53
CA SER A 21 6.23 18.70 8.77
C SER A 21 7.70 18.31 8.94
N ARG A 22 8.01 17.35 9.83
CA ARG A 22 9.37 16.84 10.02
C ARG A 22 9.84 15.96 8.87
N PHE A 23 8.93 15.39 8.08
CA PHE A 23 9.25 14.50 6.97
C PHE A 23 9.12 15.23 5.63
N LYS A 24 10.08 14.98 4.74
CA LYS A 24 10.09 15.50 3.35
C LYS A 24 9.48 14.53 2.34
N THR A 25 9.12 13.32 2.80
CA THR A 25 8.53 12.25 2.00
C THR A 25 7.14 11.93 2.51
N VAL A 26 6.31 11.38 1.63
CA VAL A 26 4.99 10.83 1.98
C VAL A 26 5.09 9.32 2.02
N ARG A 27 4.54 8.70 3.07
CA ARG A 27 4.33 7.26 3.13
C ARG A 27 2.85 6.96 3.05
N MET A 28 2.47 6.08 2.14
CA MET A 28 1.12 5.54 2.02
C MET A 28 1.17 4.04 2.34
N SER A 29 0.24 3.58 3.19
CA SER A 29 0.08 2.15 3.48
C SER A 29 -1.38 1.76 3.40
N ILE A 30 -1.63 0.59 2.83
CA ILE A 30 -2.95 -0.01 2.69
C ILE A 30 -2.97 -1.25 3.57
N HIS A 31 -3.93 -1.34 4.48
CA HIS A 31 -4.06 -2.46 5.40
C HIS A 31 -5.35 -3.21 5.08
N PHE A 32 -5.23 -4.50 4.79
CA PHE A 32 -6.36 -5.40 4.65
C PHE A 32 -6.57 -6.13 5.98
N LEU A 33 -7.73 -5.94 6.61
CA LEU A 33 -8.09 -6.63 7.83
C LEU A 33 -8.95 -7.84 7.46
N LEU A 34 -8.39 -9.03 7.62
CA LEU A 34 -9.02 -10.30 7.30
C LEU A 34 -9.06 -11.19 8.55
N PRO A 35 -10.10 -12.01 8.74
CA PRO A 35 -10.12 -13.02 9.80
C PRO A 35 -8.95 -14.00 9.69
N LEU A 36 -8.41 -14.43 10.82
CA LEU A 36 -7.34 -15.43 10.85
C LEU A 36 -7.93 -16.83 10.74
N GLU A 37 -7.88 -17.40 9.53
CA GLU A 37 -8.39 -18.74 9.26
C GLU A 37 -7.27 -19.63 8.69
N LYS A 38 -7.19 -20.88 9.16
CA LYS A 38 -6.12 -21.81 8.78
C LYS A 38 -6.04 -22.03 7.26
N GLN A 39 -7.18 -22.02 6.57
CA GLN A 39 -7.26 -22.27 5.13
C GLN A 39 -6.75 -21.07 4.31
N SER A 40 -7.01 -19.84 4.75
CA SER A 40 -6.67 -18.62 4.02
C SER A 40 -5.37 -17.96 4.46
N ALA A 41 -4.89 -18.26 5.69
CA ALA A 41 -3.67 -17.67 6.24
C ALA A 41 -2.44 -17.80 5.31
N PRO A 42 -2.14 -18.95 4.68
CA PRO A 42 -1.00 -19.06 3.78
C PRO A 42 -1.13 -18.17 2.53
N SER A 43 -2.33 -18.13 1.93
CA SER A 43 -2.61 -17.29 0.76
C SER A 43 -2.54 -15.80 1.10
N ASN A 44 -3.07 -15.41 2.26
CA ASN A 44 -3.01 -14.03 2.74
C ASN A 44 -1.58 -13.60 3.06
N ALA A 45 -0.71 -14.52 3.51
CA ALA A 45 0.69 -14.21 3.81
C ALA A 45 1.52 -13.91 2.56
N ILE A 46 1.29 -14.62 1.45
CA ILE A 46 2.04 -14.41 0.20
C ILE A 46 1.48 -13.25 -0.64
N LEU A 47 0.19 -12.93 -0.47
CA LEU A 47 -0.52 -11.96 -1.32
C LEU A 47 0.17 -10.59 -1.42
N PRO A 48 0.62 -9.92 -0.33
CA PRO A 48 1.30 -8.63 -0.43
C PRO A 48 2.53 -8.67 -1.36
N PHE A 49 3.34 -9.71 -1.28
CA PHE A 49 4.54 -9.88 -2.11
C PHE A 49 4.23 -10.12 -3.59
N LEU A 50 3.05 -10.67 -3.91
CA LEU A 50 2.61 -10.82 -5.29
C LEU A 50 2.12 -9.46 -5.84
N LEU A 51 1.40 -8.69 -5.04
CA LEU A 51 0.88 -7.38 -5.41
C LEU A 51 1.99 -6.34 -5.67
N THR A 52 3.16 -6.50 -5.05
CA THR A 52 4.31 -5.60 -5.26
C THR A 52 5.16 -5.95 -6.49
N ARG A 53 4.87 -7.05 -7.21
CA ARG A 53 5.63 -7.47 -8.39
C ARG A 53 5.03 -7.09 -9.73
N ALA A 54 3.71 -7.19 -9.85
CA ALA A 54 3.01 -6.98 -11.11
C ALA A 54 1.55 -6.60 -10.89
N SER A 55 0.97 -5.95 -11.90
CA SER A 55 -0.45 -5.64 -11.98
C SER A 55 -0.90 -5.77 -13.43
N ARG A 56 -2.21 -5.69 -13.68
CA ARG A 56 -2.74 -5.68 -15.06
C ARG A 56 -2.12 -4.57 -15.93
N LYS A 57 -1.80 -3.41 -15.35
CA LYS A 57 -1.22 -2.26 -16.06
C LYS A 57 0.31 -2.37 -16.19
N TYR A 58 0.96 -3.00 -15.22
CA TYR A 58 2.41 -3.21 -15.18
C TYR A 58 2.67 -4.72 -15.00
N PRO A 59 2.60 -5.51 -16.09
CA PRO A 59 2.50 -6.97 -16.00
C PRO A 59 3.79 -7.66 -15.55
N ASP A 60 4.91 -6.94 -15.48
CA ASP A 60 6.18 -7.43 -14.98
C ASP A 60 6.89 -6.39 -14.11
N LEU A 61 7.92 -6.87 -13.40
CA LEU A 61 8.70 -6.08 -12.47
C LEU A 61 9.45 -4.92 -13.16
N THR A 62 9.87 -5.10 -14.41
CA THR A 62 10.58 -4.07 -15.17
C THR A 62 9.67 -2.89 -15.49
N GLN A 63 8.45 -3.15 -15.96
CA GLN A 63 7.45 -2.11 -16.25
C GLN A 63 7.00 -1.39 -14.99
N LEU A 64 6.80 -2.13 -13.90
CA LEU A 64 6.45 -1.55 -12.60
C LEU A 64 7.57 -0.63 -12.08
N ASN A 65 8.82 -1.12 -12.07
CA ASN A 65 9.97 -0.33 -11.62
C ASN A 65 10.23 0.90 -12.49
N ARG A 66 10.04 0.80 -13.80
CA ARG A 66 10.13 1.97 -14.70
C ARG A 66 9.10 3.03 -14.32
N HIS A 67 7.87 2.61 -13.97
CA HIS A 67 6.85 3.55 -13.52
C HIS A 67 7.21 4.19 -12.18
N LEU A 68 7.68 3.41 -11.20
CA LEU A 68 8.12 3.90 -9.90
C LEU A 68 9.30 4.88 -10.01
N ALA A 69 10.26 4.62 -10.91
CA ALA A 69 11.34 5.55 -11.22
C ALA A 69 10.80 6.89 -11.75
N GLY A 70 9.75 6.86 -12.58
CA GLY A 70 9.05 8.06 -13.06
C GLY A 70 8.30 8.83 -11.96
N LEU A 71 7.97 8.18 -10.83
CA LEU A 71 7.37 8.80 -9.65
C LEU A 71 8.45 9.33 -8.68
N TYR A 72 9.47 9.99 -9.22
CA TYR A 72 10.61 10.52 -8.46
C TYR A 72 11.37 9.44 -7.65
N GLY A 73 11.42 8.20 -8.16
CA GLY A 73 12.06 7.08 -7.47
C GLY A 73 11.26 6.56 -6.28
N ALA A 74 9.92 6.51 -6.40
CA ALA A 74 9.05 5.97 -5.37
C ALA A 74 9.40 4.51 -5.03
N GLN A 75 9.21 4.13 -3.78
CA GLN A 75 9.43 2.77 -3.29
C GLN A 75 8.09 2.08 -3.03
N LEU A 76 8.01 0.79 -3.35
CA LEU A 76 6.85 -0.06 -3.14
C LEU A 76 7.32 -1.35 -2.45
N ASP A 77 6.70 -1.69 -1.32
CA ASP A 77 7.01 -2.88 -0.55
C ASP A 77 5.77 -3.39 0.21
N ALA A 78 5.88 -4.62 0.72
CA ALA A 78 4.82 -5.39 1.39
C ALA A 78 4.98 -5.41 2.92
#